data_AF-A0A2M8T692-F1
#
_entry.id   AF-A0A2M8T692-F1
#
_cell.length_a   1.000
_cell.length_b   1.000
_cell.length_c   1.000
_cell.angle_alpha   90.00
_cell.angle_beta   90.00
_cell.angle_gamma   90.00
#
_symmetry.space_group_name_H-M   'P 1'
#
loop_
_entity.id
_entity.type
_entity.pdbx_description
1 polymer ?
#
loop_
_entity_poly.entity_id
_entity_poly.type
_entity_poly.pdbx_seq_one_letter_code
_entity_poly.pdbx_strand_id
1 'polypeptide(L)'
;MSELKKYISTEDIKKLLADMVNDQIISLKSGSIEEFMKWFKLNNYDDYYVRRWFNGYAVRLAQPEDCKFKFTKIECETNNIIYLQVIIKLNYKSFDDETITFDYKVNYDIKKSILQIVDYSIKVKNGKWADAPQPTSESLSKLPINYFSLNMEFLKNKYAYFNDEEWWEDKEITEICKHSKEYLKANFYCRAIPKSVRFRNTHPEIDCAGLLSDIMTMTTARLAFYIGNEDLVSTAQKINLISKKNFIPRTNNEKDLKISVRELSLLPLYNIDELLAFKKNDDVIQASCAEMTSFYATLLRHAGMSSKNVFVVAQPFHYLTMFKLDRGYYIEHVNEIMPMSKTRLYEDTEVTRIFSPIYYLDESGQTNMPIEVENYVKKYFRESVPIFSIPKVTNRTNVLPIDLESKISIKNCANPIELHKRIKKYVYMMSMKYPDSTFTWAKYSYQTLFVCQPEVYLIWSLKSQYSQRFSKKFTCLNQIFEWIKTELEMKSIFEENERIMTADQVIRHKKGNIKDRALFIATISTLCSCSIYSGIVITSESSYAVLYDEIEKLRIYDSENLKLVSKIKGNIVVAFDDKNSYSIFQSSKDEAPRWLKKIYK
;
A
#
# COMPACT_ATOMS: atom_id res chain seq x y z
N MET A 1 16.47 32.40 17.51
CA MET A 1 17.87 32.72 17.91
C MET A 1 18.02 33.94 18.82
N SER A 2 17.03 34.84 18.96
CA SER A 2 17.20 36.11 19.72
C SER A 2 16.98 36.01 21.24
N GLU A 3 16.25 35.03 21.75
CA GLU A 3 16.10 34.81 23.21
C GLU A 3 17.09 33.79 23.78
N LEU A 4 17.37 32.68 23.09
CA LEU A 4 18.42 31.72 23.49
C LEU A 4 19.80 32.39 23.65
N LYS A 5 20.13 33.33 22.75
CA LYS A 5 21.37 34.14 22.82
C LYS A 5 21.44 35.07 24.02
N LYS A 6 20.32 35.37 24.70
CA LYS A 6 20.34 36.17 25.93
C LYS A 6 20.85 35.37 27.14
N TYR A 7 20.75 34.05 27.09
CA TYR A 7 21.02 33.19 28.25
C TYR A 7 22.24 32.30 28.07
N ILE A 8 22.57 31.88 26.85
CA ILE A 8 23.69 30.96 26.58
C ILE A 8 24.39 31.33 25.27
N SER A 9 25.73 31.28 25.25
CA SER A 9 26.50 31.56 24.05
C SER A 9 26.30 30.48 22.99
N THR A 10 26.49 30.81 21.72
CA THR A 10 26.41 29.81 20.64
C THR A 10 27.44 28.70 20.81
N GLU A 11 28.56 29.00 21.46
CA GLU A 11 29.66 28.05 21.70
C GLU A 11 29.32 27.05 22.81
N ASP A 12 28.65 27.50 23.86
CA ASP A 12 28.18 26.63 24.95
C ASP A 12 27.13 25.63 24.47
N ILE A 13 26.20 26.06 23.60
CA ILE A 13 25.21 25.17 22.97
C ILE A 13 25.91 24.10 22.12
N LYS A 14 26.90 24.49 21.30
CA LYS A 14 27.66 23.54 20.49
C LYS A 14 28.40 22.53 21.37
N LYS A 15 28.99 22.99 22.48
CA LYS A 15 29.66 22.12 23.45
C LYS A 15 28.70 21.11 24.05
N LEU A 16 27.52 21.55 24.51
CA LEU A 16 26.50 20.64 25.07
C LEU A 16 26.01 19.61 24.03
N LEU A 17 25.81 20.02 22.77
CA LEU A 17 25.45 19.09 21.70
C LEU A 17 26.59 18.13 21.37
N ALA A 18 27.85 18.57 21.44
CA ALA A 18 29.03 17.73 21.33
C ALA A 18 29.10 16.68 22.44
N ASP A 19 28.85 17.08 23.68
CA ASP A 19 28.84 16.19 24.84
C ASP A 19 27.72 15.15 24.72
N MET A 20 26.51 15.57 24.32
CA MET A 20 25.39 14.65 24.04
C MET A 20 25.76 13.59 23.00
N VAL A 21 26.35 13.99 21.87
CA VAL A 21 26.74 13.05 20.80
C VAL A 21 27.92 12.17 21.24
N ASN A 22 28.86 12.71 22.00
CA ASN A 22 29.95 11.92 22.59
C ASN A 22 29.40 10.84 23.52
N ASP A 23 28.44 11.16 24.37
CA ASP A 23 27.77 10.20 25.25
C ASP A 23 27.03 9.12 24.45
N GLN A 24 26.32 9.50 23.38
CA GLN A 24 25.68 8.53 22.48
C GLN A 24 26.72 7.60 21.84
N ILE A 25 27.88 8.12 21.46
CA ILE A 25 28.97 7.32 20.90
C ILE A 25 29.55 6.39 21.97
N ILE A 26 29.81 6.86 23.18
CA ILE A 26 30.25 6.02 24.31
C ILE A 26 29.23 4.91 24.56
N SER A 27 27.94 5.22 24.45
CA SER A 27 26.85 4.26 24.60
C SER A 27 26.88 3.20 23.48
N LEU A 28 27.04 3.62 22.21
CA LEU A 28 27.25 2.70 21.08
C LEU A 28 28.47 1.80 21.30
N LYS A 29 29.57 2.36 21.81
CA LYS A 29 30.81 1.62 22.06
C LYS A 29 30.67 0.58 23.18
N SER A 30 29.94 0.93 24.23
CA SER A 30 29.70 0.06 25.40
C SER A 30 28.54 -0.91 25.20
N GLY A 31 27.76 -0.76 24.13
CA GLY A 31 26.52 -1.51 23.92
C GLY A 31 25.42 -1.16 24.93
N SER A 32 25.55 -0.02 25.64
CA SER A 32 24.57 0.40 26.64
C SER A 32 23.40 1.15 25.99
N ILE A 33 22.33 0.42 25.70
CA ILE A 33 21.13 0.98 25.11
C ILE A 33 20.46 2.03 26.00
N GLU A 34 20.44 1.84 27.32
CA GLU A 34 19.79 2.79 28.23
C GLU A 34 20.55 4.13 28.30
N GLU A 35 21.89 4.08 28.26
CA GLU A 35 22.71 5.29 28.18
C GLU A 35 22.55 6.01 26.84
N PHE A 36 22.30 5.27 25.75
CA PHE A 36 21.97 5.86 24.46
C PHE A 36 20.59 6.54 24.50
N MET A 37 19.62 5.85 25.10
CA MET A 37 18.21 6.29 25.16
C MET A 37 17.96 7.42 26.16
N LYS A 38 18.85 7.68 27.13
CA LYS A 38 18.67 8.76 28.13
C LYS A 38 18.46 10.15 27.54
N TRP A 39 18.99 10.38 26.33
CA TRP A 39 18.86 11.64 25.60
C TRP A 39 17.55 11.78 24.85
N PHE A 40 16.78 10.69 24.69
CA PHE A 40 15.56 10.65 23.91
C PHE A 40 14.33 10.83 24.80
N LYS A 41 13.40 11.65 24.33
CA LYS A 41 12.05 11.77 24.90
C LYS A 41 11.03 11.56 23.78
N LEU A 42 10.95 10.31 23.38
CA LEU A 42 10.16 9.84 22.25
C LEU A 42 8.84 9.22 22.72
N ASN A 43 7.91 9.03 21.78
CA ASN A 43 6.76 8.16 22.02
C ASN A 43 7.20 6.68 22.01
N ASN A 44 6.34 5.76 22.43
CA ASN A 44 6.66 4.32 22.53
C ASN A 44 7.08 3.70 21.17
N TYR A 45 6.59 4.25 20.07
CA TYR A 45 6.88 3.76 18.73
C TYR A 45 8.31 4.10 18.32
N ASP A 46 8.64 5.38 18.40
CA ASP A 46 9.94 5.92 18.05
C ASP A 46 11.03 5.37 18.98
N ASP A 47 10.74 5.22 20.28
CA ASP A 47 11.62 4.56 21.26
C ASP A 47 11.97 3.13 20.84
N TYR A 48 10.97 2.33 20.44
CA TYR A 48 11.21 0.96 19.96
C TYR A 48 12.15 0.91 18.76
N TYR A 49 11.97 1.79 17.76
CA TYR A 49 12.81 1.79 16.57
C TYR A 49 14.23 2.24 16.84
N VAL A 50 14.45 3.27 17.68
CA VAL A 50 15.82 3.66 18.09
C VAL A 50 16.49 2.50 18.81
N ARG A 51 15.78 1.84 19.72
CA ARG A 51 16.30 0.70 20.47
C ARG A 51 16.65 -0.48 19.58
N ARG A 52 15.79 -0.77 18.61
CA ARG A 52 15.99 -1.83 17.61
C ARG A 52 17.19 -1.53 16.72
N TRP A 53 17.28 -0.31 16.20
CA TRP A 53 18.43 0.17 15.44
C TRP A 53 19.71 0.01 16.26
N PHE A 54 19.72 0.50 17.50
CA PHE A 54 20.87 0.39 18.40
C PHE A 54 21.30 -1.07 18.57
N ASN A 55 20.38 -1.97 18.89
CA ASN A 55 20.70 -3.39 19.07
C ASN A 55 21.18 -4.06 17.78
N GLY A 56 20.67 -3.64 16.63
CA GLY A 56 21.07 -4.16 15.32
C GLY A 56 22.52 -3.80 14.96
N TYR A 57 22.92 -2.55 15.22
CA TYR A 57 24.22 -2.02 14.78
C TYR A 57 25.29 -1.96 15.89
N ALA A 58 24.97 -1.53 17.11
CA ALA A 58 25.95 -1.28 18.17
C ALA A 58 26.71 -2.56 18.59
N VAL A 59 26.02 -3.70 18.64
CA VAL A 59 26.57 -4.98 19.10
C VAL A 59 27.62 -5.55 18.14
N ARG A 60 27.75 -5.01 16.92
CA ARG A 60 28.55 -5.60 15.83
C ARG A 60 29.82 -4.82 15.47
N LEU A 61 30.14 -3.76 16.20
CA LEU A 61 31.32 -2.91 15.95
C LEU A 61 32.64 -3.68 16.15
N ALA A 62 33.62 -3.45 15.27
CA ALA A 62 34.92 -4.14 15.32
C ALA A 62 35.85 -3.59 16.39
N GLN A 63 36.00 -2.28 16.34
CA GLN A 63 36.87 -1.45 17.16
C GLN A 63 36.05 -0.22 17.50
N PRO A 64 35.34 -0.24 18.64
CA PRO A 64 34.50 0.86 19.06
C PRO A 64 35.23 2.21 19.04
N GLU A 65 36.54 2.22 19.31
CA GLU A 65 37.45 3.38 19.18
C GLU A 65 37.42 4.09 17.83
N ASP A 66 37.08 3.40 16.73
CA ASP A 66 37.07 3.97 15.37
C ASP A 66 35.76 4.67 14.99
N CYS A 67 34.73 4.62 15.84
CA CYS A 67 33.51 5.39 15.63
C CYS A 67 33.82 6.90 15.66
N LYS A 68 33.72 7.54 14.50
CA LYS A 68 33.95 8.98 14.32
C LYS A 68 32.65 9.68 14.02
N PHE A 69 32.49 10.91 14.51
CA PHE A 69 31.36 11.74 14.16
C PHE A 69 31.76 13.12 13.67
N LYS A 70 30.84 13.77 12.96
CA LYS A 70 30.99 15.14 12.49
C LYS A 70 29.64 15.84 12.48
N PHE A 71 29.59 17.03 13.08
CA PHE A 71 28.48 17.96 12.88
C PHE A 71 28.52 18.51 11.45
N THR A 72 27.39 18.39 10.75
CA THR A 72 27.25 18.93 9.40
C THR A 72 26.28 20.10 9.34
N LYS A 73 25.33 20.17 10.29
CA LYS A 73 24.35 21.24 10.34
C LYS A 73 23.87 21.48 11.77
N ILE A 74 23.77 22.75 12.16
CA ILE A 74 23.16 23.18 13.43
C ILE A 74 22.29 24.40 13.14
N GLU A 75 20.98 24.27 13.30
CA GLU A 75 20.01 25.35 13.04
C GLU A 75 19.05 25.51 14.23
N CYS A 76 18.65 26.73 14.52
CA CYS A 76 17.70 27.03 15.61
C CYS A 76 16.34 27.35 15.00
N GLU A 77 15.37 26.44 15.15
CA GLU A 77 14.03 26.55 14.56
C GLU A 77 13.15 27.48 15.41
N THR A 78 13.19 27.33 16.74
CA THR A 78 12.49 28.20 17.70
C THR A 78 13.37 28.50 18.92
N ASN A 79 12.87 29.27 19.88
CA ASN A 79 13.64 29.65 21.07
C ASN A 79 14.05 28.47 21.96
N ASN A 80 13.51 27.26 21.78
CA ASN A 80 13.92 26.08 22.54
C ASN A 80 14.24 24.86 21.65
N ILE A 81 14.08 24.97 20.33
CA ILE A 81 14.26 23.83 19.42
C ILE A 81 15.45 24.06 18.50
N ILE A 82 16.36 23.08 18.50
CA ILE A 82 17.58 23.04 17.72
C ILE A 82 17.51 21.84 16.79
N TYR A 83 17.68 22.08 15.49
CA TYR A 83 17.90 21.06 14.50
C TYR A 83 19.40 20.75 14.41
N LEU A 84 19.76 19.49 14.58
CA LEU A 84 21.14 19.02 14.61
C LEU A 84 21.33 17.89 13.60
N GLN A 85 22.26 18.05 12.66
CA GLN A 85 22.67 16.98 11.76
C GLN A 85 24.05 16.45 12.14
N VAL A 86 24.10 15.17 12.45
CA VAL A 86 25.31 14.44 12.87
C VAL A 86 25.58 13.33 11.87
N ILE A 87 26.80 13.28 11.34
CA ILE A 87 27.27 12.12 10.58
C ILE A 87 28.09 11.25 11.52
N ILE A 88 27.75 9.97 11.64
CA ILE A 88 28.49 8.96 12.39
C ILE A 88 29.04 7.92 11.40
N LYS A 89 30.32 7.58 11.52
CA LYS A 89 30.95 6.46 10.80
C LYS A 89 31.03 5.26 11.73
N LEU A 90 30.48 4.14 11.28
CA LEU A 90 30.45 2.88 12.01
C LEU A 90 31.32 1.87 11.27
N ASN A 91 32.30 1.31 11.98
CA ASN A 91 33.24 0.33 11.44
C ASN A 91 32.95 -1.03 12.07
N TYR A 92 32.64 -2.02 11.24
CA TYR A 92 32.21 -3.34 11.68
C TYR A 92 33.26 -4.41 11.46
N LYS A 93 33.24 -5.47 12.27
CA LYS A 93 34.28 -6.52 12.24
C LYS A 93 34.20 -7.38 11.00
N SER A 94 32.97 -7.69 10.61
CA SER A 94 32.64 -8.65 9.55
C SER A 94 31.74 -8.03 8.49
N PHE A 95 31.54 -6.71 8.54
CA PHE A 95 30.64 -5.98 7.66
C PHE A 95 31.31 -4.72 7.08
N ASP A 96 30.78 -4.22 5.96
CA ASP A 96 31.20 -2.98 5.30
C ASP A 96 31.01 -1.79 6.25
N ASP A 97 31.98 -0.88 6.29
CA ASP A 97 31.84 0.37 7.02
C ASP A 97 30.61 1.15 6.55
N GLU A 98 29.82 1.65 7.50
CA GLU A 98 28.65 2.47 7.21
C GLU A 98 28.85 3.91 7.65
N THR A 99 28.31 4.84 6.86
CA THR A 99 28.20 6.25 7.25
C THR A 99 26.73 6.56 7.43
N ILE A 100 26.34 6.94 8.62
CA ILE A 100 24.96 7.22 9.00
C ILE A 100 24.82 8.69 9.31
N THR A 101 23.77 9.32 8.78
CA THR A 101 23.38 10.68 9.12
C THR A 101 22.17 10.63 10.04
N PHE A 102 22.32 11.19 11.23
CA PHE A 102 21.24 11.48 12.16
C PHE A 102 20.79 12.93 12.00
N ASP A 103 19.51 13.12 11.74
CA ASP A 103 18.85 14.42 11.78
C ASP A 103 18.02 14.47 13.07
N TYR A 104 18.45 15.22 14.07
CA TYR A 104 17.77 15.36 15.37
C TYR A 104 17.02 16.68 15.49
N LYS A 105 15.84 16.63 16.12
CA LYS A 105 15.17 17.80 16.71
C LYS A 105 15.39 17.75 18.21
N VAL A 106 16.20 18.67 18.72
CA VAL A 106 16.62 18.73 20.12
C VAL A 106 15.89 19.87 20.81
N ASN A 107 15.12 19.55 21.85
CA ASN A 107 14.53 20.52 22.74
C ASN A 107 15.51 20.86 23.87
N TYR A 108 15.77 22.15 24.06
CA TYR A 108 16.58 22.67 25.14
C TYR A 108 15.69 23.31 26.20
N ASP A 109 15.63 22.70 27.39
CA ASP A 109 14.95 23.29 28.55
C ASP A 109 15.87 24.28 29.25
N ILE A 110 15.68 25.57 28.98
CA ILE A 110 16.47 26.67 29.56
C ILE A 110 16.47 26.65 31.10
N LYS A 111 15.36 26.24 31.74
CA LYS A 111 15.24 26.26 33.21
C LYS A 111 16.06 25.15 33.86
N LYS A 112 16.16 24.00 33.19
CA LYS A 112 16.86 22.83 33.72
C LYS A 112 18.25 22.64 33.12
N SER A 113 18.58 23.37 32.06
CA SER A 113 19.78 23.17 31.25
C SER A 113 19.90 21.74 30.71
N ILE A 114 18.79 21.16 30.26
CA ILE A 114 18.72 19.78 29.75
C ILE A 114 18.44 19.78 28.25
N LEU A 115 19.18 18.96 27.50
CA LEU A 115 18.91 18.62 26.10
C LEU A 115 18.09 17.34 26.02
N GLN A 116 17.04 17.35 25.20
CA GLN A 116 16.23 16.16 24.91
C GLN A 116 15.97 16.07 23.41
N ILE A 117 16.31 14.94 22.80
CA ILE A 117 15.93 14.60 21.43
C ILE A 117 14.44 14.26 21.46
N VAL A 118 13.65 15.07 20.77
CA VAL A 118 12.18 14.93 20.72
C VAL A 118 11.68 14.39 19.39
N ASP A 119 12.55 14.38 18.37
CA ASP A 119 12.30 13.79 17.05
C ASP A 119 13.63 13.46 16.39
N TYR A 120 13.64 12.46 15.49
CA TYR A 120 14.83 12.02 14.79
C TYR A 120 14.52 11.41 13.42
N SER A 121 15.50 11.45 12.51
CA SER A 121 15.53 10.55 11.35
C SER A 121 16.94 10.04 11.11
N ILE A 122 17.04 8.80 10.59
CA ILE A 122 18.30 8.11 10.33
C ILE A 122 18.41 7.87 8.81
N LYS A 123 19.54 8.23 8.22
CA LYS A 123 19.85 7.98 6.80
C LYS A 123 21.17 7.24 6.69
N VAL A 124 21.18 6.10 6.02
CA VAL A 124 22.42 5.36 5.75
C VAL A 124 22.96 5.77 4.39
N LYS A 125 24.24 6.14 4.31
CA LYS A 125 24.87 6.53 3.04
C LYS A 125 24.85 5.35 2.07
N ASN A 126 24.24 5.55 0.90
CA ASN A 126 24.17 4.50 -0.12
C ASN A 126 25.53 4.22 -0.76
N GLY A 127 25.76 2.92 -0.99
CA GLY A 127 26.76 2.47 -1.96
C GLY A 127 26.40 2.87 -3.39
N LYS A 128 27.40 2.93 -4.27
CA LYS A 128 27.17 3.12 -5.71
C LYS A 128 26.44 1.89 -6.27
N TRP A 129 25.47 2.12 -7.14
CA TRP A 129 24.79 1.02 -7.84
C TRP A 129 25.80 0.34 -8.78
N ALA A 130 25.92 -0.98 -8.72
CA ALA A 130 26.79 -1.75 -9.60
C ALA A 130 26.39 -1.62 -11.09
N ASP A 131 25.10 -1.38 -11.31
CA ASP A 131 24.47 -1.22 -12.62
C ASP A 131 24.34 0.25 -13.07
N ALA A 132 24.69 1.23 -12.23
CA ALA A 132 24.67 2.61 -12.67
C ALA A 132 25.70 2.78 -13.80
N PRO A 133 25.31 3.38 -14.95
CA PRO A 133 26.30 3.76 -15.95
C PRO A 133 27.36 4.64 -15.28
N GLN A 134 28.64 4.41 -15.62
CA GLN A 134 29.69 5.40 -15.39
C GLN A 134 29.14 6.75 -15.88
N PRO A 135 29.23 7.84 -15.11
CA PRO A 135 28.53 9.07 -15.41
C PRO A 135 28.98 9.62 -16.77
N THR A 136 28.24 9.30 -17.83
CA THR A 136 28.22 10.11 -19.03
C THR A 136 27.39 11.32 -18.68
N SER A 137 27.98 12.49 -18.87
CA SER A 137 27.76 13.77 -18.19
C SER A 137 26.37 14.42 -18.28
N GLU A 138 25.27 13.72 -18.60
CA GLU A 138 24.05 14.43 -19.02
C GLU A 138 22.64 13.96 -18.63
N SER A 139 22.37 12.73 -18.15
CA SER A 139 20.97 12.26 -18.26
C SER A 139 20.03 12.42 -17.04
N LEU A 140 20.52 12.64 -15.81
CA LEU A 140 19.62 12.70 -14.62
C LEU A 140 19.80 13.95 -13.74
N SER A 141 21.00 14.53 -13.68
CA SER A 141 21.28 15.75 -12.90
C SER A 141 20.77 17.04 -13.55
N LYS A 142 20.39 17.00 -14.84
CA LYS A 142 19.85 18.16 -15.59
C LYS A 142 18.33 18.25 -15.60
N LEU A 143 17.61 17.21 -15.16
CA LEU A 143 16.15 17.29 -15.04
C LEU A 143 15.81 18.09 -13.79
N PRO A 144 15.08 19.22 -13.90
CA PRO A 144 14.70 20.01 -12.73
C PRO A 144 14.01 19.11 -11.71
N ILE A 145 14.37 19.20 -10.43
CA ILE A 145 13.73 18.45 -9.33
C ILE A 145 12.20 18.63 -9.33
N ASN A 146 11.70 19.73 -9.92
CA ASN A 146 10.28 20.01 -10.12
C ASN A 146 9.56 19.03 -11.07
N TYR A 147 10.25 18.29 -11.95
CA TYR A 147 9.63 17.36 -12.91
C TYR A 147 9.04 16.07 -12.30
N PHE A 148 9.36 15.75 -11.05
CA PHE A 148 8.98 14.47 -10.43
C PHE A 148 7.83 14.59 -9.40
N SER A 149 7.09 15.71 -9.36
CA SER A 149 5.85 15.74 -8.57
C SER A 149 4.78 14.90 -9.26
N LEU A 150 4.13 14.00 -8.51
CA LEU A 150 3.00 13.22 -8.99
C LEU A 150 1.79 14.13 -9.15
N ASN A 151 1.59 14.70 -10.34
CA ASN A 151 0.35 15.37 -10.70
C ASN A 151 -0.58 14.38 -11.41
N MET A 152 -1.50 13.78 -10.65
CA MET A 152 -2.44 12.80 -11.18
C MET A 152 -3.41 13.39 -12.21
N GLU A 153 -3.74 14.68 -12.10
CA GLU A 153 -4.59 15.37 -13.07
C GLU A 153 -3.87 15.56 -14.40
N PHE A 154 -2.60 15.95 -14.38
CA PHE A 154 -1.75 15.99 -15.57
C PHE A 154 -1.66 14.61 -16.24
N LEU A 155 -1.45 13.54 -15.47
CA LEU A 155 -1.39 12.19 -16.04
C LEU A 155 -2.72 11.75 -16.64
N LYS A 156 -3.85 12.07 -15.99
CA LYS A 156 -5.19 11.84 -16.54
C LYS A 156 -5.39 12.60 -17.84
N ASN A 157 -5.00 13.86 -17.91
CA ASN A 157 -5.15 14.70 -19.11
C ASN A 157 -4.24 14.24 -20.25
N LYS A 158 -2.97 13.91 -19.94
CA LYS A 158 -1.98 13.45 -20.94
C LYS A 158 -2.38 12.11 -21.57
N TYR A 159 -2.95 11.21 -20.77
CA TYR A 159 -3.38 9.89 -21.20
C TYR A 159 -4.88 9.72 -20.97
N ALA A 160 -5.65 10.66 -21.52
CA ALA A 160 -7.10 10.69 -21.35
C ALA A 160 -7.70 9.32 -21.65
N TYR A 161 -8.36 8.76 -20.64
CA TYR A 161 -9.06 7.49 -20.74
C TYR A 161 -10.54 7.82 -20.82
N PHE A 162 -11.05 7.96 -22.04
CA PHE A 162 -12.47 8.00 -22.31
C PHE A 162 -12.92 6.57 -22.56
N ASN A 163 -13.46 5.92 -21.54
CA ASN A 163 -14.17 4.67 -21.75
C ASN A 163 -15.64 5.04 -21.95
N ASP A 164 -15.96 5.46 -23.16
CA ASP A 164 -17.34 5.79 -23.57
C ASP A 164 -18.20 4.52 -23.70
N GLU A 165 -17.55 3.35 -23.78
CA GLU A 165 -18.22 2.05 -23.74
C GLU A 165 -18.59 1.68 -22.30
N GLU A 166 -19.86 1.31 -22.14
CA GLU A 166 -20.37 0.77 -20.88
C GLU A 166 -19.58 -0.48 -20.50
N TRP A 167 -19.12 -0.54 -19.25
CA TRP A 167 -18.15 -1.55 -18.85
C TRP A 167 -18.68 -2.98 -19.05
N TRP A 168 -19.99 -3.20 -18.91
CA TRP A 168 -20.62 -4.51 -19.12
C TRP A 168 -20.78 -4.94 -20.58
N GLU A 169 -20.40 -4.10 -21.55
CA GLU A 169 -20.45 -4.41 -22.98
C GLU A 169 -19.13 -4.97 -23.53
N ASP A 170 -18.08 -5.07 -22.69
CA ASP A 170 -16.83 -5.75 -23.05
C ASP A 170 -17.07 -7.25 -23.28
N LYS A 171 -17.39 -7.62 -24.52
CA LYS A 171 -17.77 -8.97 -24.93
C LYS A 171 -16.76 -10.02 -24.50
N GLU A 172 -15.47 -9.69 -24.56
CA GLU A 172 -14.41 -10.64 -24.26
C GLU A 172 -14.31 -10.90 -22.76
N ILE A 173 -14.30 -9.84 -21.96
CA ILE A 173 -14.31 -9.95 -20.50
C ILE A 173 -15.60 -10.62 -20.00
N THR A 174 -16.75 -10.22 -20.56
CA THR A 174 -18.04 -10.84 -20.25
C THR A 174 -18.03 -12.34 -20.54
N GLU A 175 -17.46 -12.79 -21.66
CA GLU A 175 -17.37 -14.21 -21.98
C GLU A 175 -16.48 -14.96 -20.98
N ILE A 176 -15.35 -14.38 -20.57
CA ILE A 176 -14.51 -14.94 -19.50
C ILE A 176 -15.30 -15.07 -18.19
N CYS A 177 -16.08 -14.05 -17.82
CA CYS A 177 -16.87 -14.05 -16.59
C CYS A 177 -18.00 -15.09 -16.58
N LYS A 178 -18.60 -15.39 -17.75
CA LYS A 178 -19.63 -16.44 -17.90
C LYS A 178 -19.10 -17.83 -17.61
N HIS A 179 -17.86 -18.10 -17.99
CA HIS A 179 -17.22 -19.41 -17.78
C HIS A 179 -16.40 -19.48 -16.50
N SER A 180 -16.33 -18.40 -15.73
CA SER A 180 -15.63 -18.35 -14.44
C SER A 180 -16.42 -19.09 -13.35
N LYS A 181 -15.70 -19.80 -12.48
CA LYS A 181 -16.26 -20.47 -11.30
C LYS A 181 -15.51 -20.02 -10.05
N GLU A 182 -16.24 -19.80 -8.97
CA GLU A 182 -15.69 -19.35 -7.69
C GLU A 182 -16.32 -20.20 -6.58
N TYR A 183 -15.51 -21.01 -5.89
CA TYR A 183 -16.03 -22.06 -5.01
C TYR A 183 -16.10 -21.63 -3.54
N LEU A 184 -15.30 -20.66 -3.13
CA LEU A 184 -15.38 -20.12 -1.78
C LEU A 184 -16.62 -19.23 -1.63
N LYS A 185 -17.16 -19.16 -0.41
CA LYS A 185 -18.29 -18.26 -0.11
C LYS A 185 -17.83 -16.81 -0.01
N ALA A 186 -18.73 -15.86 -0.26
CA ALA A 186 -18.45 -14.42 -0.25
C ALA A 186 -17.79 -13.93 1.05
N ASN A 187 -18.17 -14.52 2.19
CA ASN A 187 -17.55 -14.23 3.49
C ASN A 187 -16.03 -14.54 3.59
N PHE A 188 -15.49 -15.33 2.67
CA PHE A 188 -14.05 -15.56 2.53
C PHE A 188 -13.42 -14.51 1.61
N TYR A 189 -13.95 -14.33 0.39
CA TYR A 189 -13.39 -13.35 -0.56
C TYR A 189 -13.47 -11.91 -0.06
N CYS A 190 -14.45 -11.56 0.79
CA CYS A 190 -14.51 -10.21 1.37
C CYS A 190 -13.26 -9.85 2.20
N ARG A 191 -12.44 -10.84 2.60
CA ARG A 191 -11.15 -10.62 3.29
C ARG A 191 -10.09 -10.00 2.39
N ALA A 192 -10.22 -10.15 1.07
CA ALA A 192 -9.32 -9.58 0.06
C ALA A 192 -9.38 -8.05 -0.02
N ILE A 193 -10.45 -7.43 0.49
CA ILE A 193 -10.71 -5.99 0.39
C ILE A 193 -9.82 -5.20 1.39
N PRO A 194 -9.90 -5.42 2.71
CA PRO A 194 -9.09 -4.65 3.66
C PRO A 194 -7.60 -4.98 3.66
N LYS A 195 -7.25 -6.18 3.14
CA LYS A 195 -5.89 -6.73 3.24
C LYS A 195 -5.29 -6.59 4.65
N SER A 196 -6.14 -6.78 5.67
CA SER A 196 -5.68 -6.69 7.06
C SER A 196 -4.68 -7.81 7.32
N VAL A 197 -3.68 -7.57 8.15
CA VAL A 197 -2.66 -8.58 8.44
C VAL A 197 -3.26 -9.86 8.97
N ARG A 198 -4.29 -9.79 9.84
CA ARG A 198 -5.01 -10.99 10.30
C ARG A 198 -5.47 -11.86 9.14
N PHE A 199 -6.00 -11.25 8.08
CA PHE A 199 -6.43 -11.99 6.90
C PHE A 199 -5.26 -12.43 6.04
N ARG A 200 -4.22 -11.60 5.86
CA ARG A 200 -3.00 -11.98 5.14
C ARG A 200 -2.23 -13.13 5.80
N ASN A 201 -2.28 -13.23 7.13
CA ASN A 201 -1.70 -14.35 7.89
C ASN A 201 -2.52 -15.63 7.76
N THR A 202 -3.81 -15.55 7.43
CA THR A 202 -4.68 -16.72 7.30
C THR A 202 -4.91 -17.14 5.85
N HIS A 203 -4.66 -16.23 4.90
CA HIS A 203 -4.81 -16.38 3.46
C HIS A 203 -3.62 -15.64 2.80
N PRO A 204 -2.44 -16.27 2.72
CA PRO A 204 -1.25 -15.64 2.15
C PRO A 204 -1.42 -15.22 0.69
N GLU A 205 -2.40 -15.78 -0.03
CA GLU A 205 -2.81 -15.35 -1.37
C GLU A 205 -3.22 -13.86 -1.42
N ILE A 206 -3.67 -13.29 -0.30
CA ILE A 206 -4.10 -11.88 -0.24
C ILE A 206 -2.92 -10.93 -0.48
N ASP A 207 -1.70 -11.26 -0.06
CA ASP A 207 -0.51 -10.45 -0.34
C ASP A 207 -0.22 -10.40 -1.86
N CYS A 208 -0.27 -11.56 -2.54
CA CYS A 208 -0.18 -11.63 -4.01
C CYS A 208 -1.31 -10.88 -4.71
N ALA A 209 -2.54 -11.06 -4.22
CA ALA A 209 -3.74 -10.44 -4.78
C ALA A 209 -3.73 -8.92 -4.66
N GLY A 210 -3.23 -8.38 -3.54
CA GLY A 210 -3.06 -6.94 -3.39
C GLY A 210 -2.11 -6.39 -4.46
N LEU A 211 -0.95 -7.03 -4.63
CA LEU A 211 0.03 -6.62 -5.63
C LEU A 211 -0.51 -6.76 -7.07
N LEU A 212 -1.22 -7.85 -7.39
CA LEU A 212 -1.88 -8.00 -8.68
C LEU A 212 -2.96 -6.94 -8.91
N SER A 213 -3.72 -6.59 -7.87
CA SER A 213 -4.76 -5.57 -7.98
C SER A 213 -4.17 -4.20 -8.30
N ASP A 214 -3.00 -3.88 -7.73
CA ASP A 214 -2.24 -2.67 -8.04
C ASP A 214 -1.69 -2.69 -9.47
N ILE A 215 -1.18 -3.83 -9.94
CA ILE A 215 -0.74 -4.02 -11.34
C ILE A 215 -1.90 -3.84 -12.33
N MET A 216 -3.14 -4.17 -11.95
CA MET A 216 -4.30 -4.05 -12.85
C MET A 216 -4.78 -2.61 -13.06
N THR A 217 -4.38 -1.64 -12.23
CA THR A 217 -4.99 -0.30 -12.26
C THR A 217 -4.51 0.55 -13.44
N MET A 218 -5.41 1.39 -13.98
CA MET A 218 -5.05 2.39 -15.00
C MET A 218 -3.99 3.38 -14.47
N THR A 219 -4.10 3.73 -13.19
CA THR A 219 -3.18 4.62 -12.48
C THR A 219 -1.74 4.13 -12.58
N THR A 220 -1.47 2.87 -12.25
CA THR A 220 -0.11 2.33 -12.26
C THR A 220 0.40 2.13 -13.67
N ALA A 221 -0.46 1.80 -14.63
CA ALA A 221 -0.11 1.76 -16.05
C ALA A 221 0.35 3.13 -16.55
N ARG A 222 -0.37 4.22 -16.26
CA ARG A 222 0.04 5.59 -16.64
C ARG A 222 1.34 6.01 -15.98
N LEU A 223 1.49 5.69 -14.69
CA LEU A 223 2.73 5.96 -13.97
C LEU A 223 3.90 5.23 -14.62
N ALA A 224 3.73 3.95 -14.96
CA ALA A 224 4.75 3.16 -15.62
C ALA A 224 5.18 3.76 -16.97
N PHE A 225 4.25 4.26 -17.80
CA PHE A 225 4.61 4.96 -19.05
C PHE A 225 5.19 6.36 -18.83
N TYR A 226 4.83 7.04 -17.75
CA TYR A 226 5.41 8.34 -17.41
C TYR A 226 6.87 8.22 -16.97
N ILE A 227 7.19 7.18 -16.21
CA ILE A 227 8.52 6.98 -15.62
C ILE A 227 9.40 6.08 -16.49
N GLY A 228 8.80 5.09 -17.13
CA GLY A 228 9.45 4.00 -17.81
C GLY A 228 10.33 4.50 -18.95
N ASN A 229 11.57 4.02 -18.94
CA ASN A 229 12.51 4.20 -20.04
C ASN A 229 12.78 2.83 -20.70
N GLU A 230 13.60 2.78 -21.74
CA GLU A 230 14.01 1.52 -22.35
C GLU A 230 14.77 0.59 -21.37
N ASP A 231 15.53 1.19 -20.44
CA ASP A 231 16.35 0.49 -19.44
C ASP A 231 15.70 0.41 -18.03
N LEU A 232 15.90 -0.73 -17.36
CA LEU A 232 15.38 -1.02 -16.01
C LEU A 232 16.13 -0.28 -14.91
N VAL A 233 17.43 -0.01 -15.06
CA VAL A 233 18.21 0.72 -14.05
C VAL A 233 17.71 2.15 -13.92
N SER A 234 17.59 2.86 -15.05
CA SER A 234 17.04 4.21 -15.13
C SER A 234 15.61 4.27 -14.59
N THR A 235 14.79 3.26 -14.91
CA THR A 235 13.42 3.17 -14.42
C THR A 235 13.38 3.01 -12.89
N ALA A 236 14.18 2.12 -12.31
CA ALA A 236 14.27 1.94 -10.86
C ALA A 236 14.73 3.22 -10.14
N GLN A 237 15.70 3.95 -10.71
CA GLN A 237 16.15 5.25 -10.18
C GLN A 237 15.04 6.30 -10.20
N LYS A 238 14.26 6.39 -11.28
CA LYS A 238 13.11 7.32 -11.36
C LYS A 238 12.01 6.96 -10.38
N ILE A 239 11.72 5.66 -10.19
CA ILE A 239 10.77 5.21 -9.15
C ILE A 239 11.25 5.69 -7.78
N ASN A 240 12.53 5.52 -7.45
CA ASN A 240 13.13 5.99 -6.20
C ASN A 240 12.97 7.51 -6.00
N LEU A 241 13.25 8.30 -7.05
CA LEU A 241 13.14 9.75 -7.00
C LEU A 241 11.69 10.22 -6.78
N ILE A 242 10.74 9.61 -7.51
CA ILE A 242 9.31 9.90 -7.35
C ILE A 242 8.84 9.49 -5.96
N SER A 243 9.26 8.32 -5.50
CA SER A 243 8.96 7.83 -4.16
C SER A 243 9.39 8.85 -3.10
N LYS A 244 10.66 9.27 -3.12
CA LYS A 244 11.22 10.21 -2.13
C LYS A 244 10.56 11.58 -2.15
N LYS A 245 10.13 12.05 -3.32
CA LYS A 245 9.50 13.37 -3.46
C LYS A 245 8.02 13.37 -3.03
N ASN A 246 7.32 12.26 -3.22
CA ASN A 246 5.86 12.23 -3.09
C ASN A 246 5.36 11.41 -1.92
N PHE A 247 6.21 10.59 -1.29
CA PHE A 247 5.84 9.76 -0.16
C PHE A 247 6.74 10.03 1.03
N ILE A 248 6.12 10.21 2.19
CA ILE A 248 6.76 10.16 3.49
C ILE A 248 6.32 8.88 4.19
N PRO A 249 7.22 8.22 4.94
CA PRO A 249 6.82 7.13 5.81
C PRO A 249 5.67 7.59 6.70
N ARG A 250 4.61 6.79 6.80
CA ARG A 250 3.52 7.01 7.73
C ARG A 250 4.09 6.84 9.14
N THR A 251 4.54 7.92 9.75
CA THR A 251 4.74 8.00 11.19
C THR A 251 3.35 8.13 11.80
N ASN A 252 3.03 7.32 12.81
CA ASN A 252 1.75 7.40 13.51
C ASN A 252 1.73 8.66 14.38
N ASN A 253 1.68 9.82 13.72
CA ASN A 253 1.45 11.11 14.36
C ASN A 253 -0.05 11.26 14.56
N GLU A 254 -0.58 10.69 15.65
CA GLU A 254 -1.76 11.26 16.29
C GLU A 254 -1.95 10.68 17.69
N LYS A 255 -2.40 11.57 18.58
CA LYS A 255 -2.57 11.42 20.03
C LYS A 255 -3.58 10.34 20.45
N ASP A 256 -4.01 9.50 19.52
CA ASP A 256 -4.98 8.45 19.75
C ASP A 256 -4.35 7.09 19.57
N LEU A 257 -4.34 6.37 20.70
CA LEU A 257 -4.20 4.94 20.90
C LEU A 257 -2.80 4.45 21.32
N LYS A 258 -2.83 3.72 22.44
CA LYS A 258 -1.86 2.76 22.93
C LYS A 258 -1.69 1.62 21.91
N ILE A 259 -1.23 1.94 20.71
CA ILE A 259 -0.98 0.96 19.67
C ILE A 259 0.41 0.40 19.96
N SER A 260 0.46 -0.80 20.52
CA SER A 260 1.73 -1.50 20.71
C SER A 260 2.38 -1.72 19.35
N VAL A 261 3.70 -1.89 19.28
CA VAL A 261 4.42 -2.19 18.03
C VAL A 261 3.87 -3.45 17.33
N ARG A 262 3.24 -4.35 18.09
CA ARG A 262 2.45 -5.48 17.56
C ARG A 262 1.26 -5.08 16.71
N GLU A 263 0.75 -3.85 16.80
CA GLU A 263 -0.45 -3.38 16.13
C GLU A 263 -0.18 -2.58 14.83
N LEU A 264 1.08 -2.29 14.49
CA LEU A 264 1.43 -1.99 13.09
C LEU A 264 1.01 -3.12 12.16
N SER A 265 1.10 -4.34 12.70
CA SER A 265 0.57 -5.56 12.09
C SER A 265 -0.97 -5.62 12.13
N LEU A 266 -1.71 -4.52 12.35
CA LEU A 266 -3.17 -4.48 12.22
C LEU A 266 -3.65 -3.43 11.20
N LEU A 267 -2.74 -2.59 10.69
CA LEU A 267 -3.12 -1.55 9.73
C LEU A 267 -3.51 -2.20 8.37
N PRO A 268 -4.63 -1.79 7.77
CA PRO A 268 -5.01 -2.23 6.43
C PRO A 268 -4.00 -1.71 5.39
N LEU A 269 -3.71 -2.56 4.40
CA LEU A 269 -2.88 -2.19 3.25
C LEU A 269 -3.77 -1.51 2.21
N TYR A 270 -3.55 -0.24 1.89
CA TYR A 270 -4.29 0.43 0.82
C TYR A 270 -3.70 0.09 -0.55
N ASN A 271 -4.56 -0.02 -1.56
CA ASN A 271 -4.11 -0.10 -2.96
C ASN A 271 -3.60 1.27 -3.40
N ILE A 272 -2.80 1.30 -4.46
CA ILE A 272 -2.15 2.52 -4.96
C ILE A 272 -3.18 3.61 -5.31
N ASP A 273 -4.34 3.24 -5.88
CA ASP A 273 -5.40 4.23 -6.17
C ASP A 273 -5.92 4.91 -4.90
N GLU A 274 -6.14 4.13 -3.85
CA GLU A 274 -6.64 4.61 -2.56
C GLU A 274 -5.57 5.46 -1.85
N LEU A 275 -4.31 5.03 -1.91
CA LEU A 275 -3.17 5.76 -1.39
C LEU A 275 -3.02 7.13 -2.07
N LEU A 276 -3.11 7.17 -3.40
CA LEU A 276 -3.00 8.41 -4.17
C LEU A 276 -4.25 9.30 -4.00
N ALA A 277 -5.41 8.72 -3.67
CA ALA A 277 -6.62 9.48 -3.38
C ALA A 277 -6.53 10.32 -2.09
N PHE A 278 -5.56 10.06 -1.20
CA PHE A 278 -5.25 10.92 -0.06
C PHE A 278 -4.51 12.20 -0.43
N LYS A 279 -3.91 12.27 -1.63
CA LYS A 279 -3.13 13.44 -2.05
C LYS A 279 -4.05 14.65 -2.25
N LYS A 280 -3.95 15.64 -1.36
CA LYS A 280 -4.47 16.99 -1.57
C LYS A 280 -3.36 17.85 -2.18
N ASN A 281 -3.73 18.84 -3.00
CA ASN A 281 -2.85 19.76 -3.75
C ASN A 281 -1.39 19.84 -3.26
N ASP A 282 -0.44 19.27 -4.02
CA ASP A 282 1.00 19.24 -3.77
C ASP A 282 1.49 18.63 -2.43
N ASP A 283 0.59 18.09 -1.60
CA ASP A 283 0.96 17.42 -0.35
C ASP A 283 1.70 16.10 -0.60
N VAL A 284 2.59 15.78 0.34
CA VAL A 284 3.28 14.49 0.39
C VAL A 284 2.34 13.44 0.98
N ILE A 285 2.32 12.25 0.39
CA ILE A 285 1.45 11.15 0.81
C ILE A 285 2.12 10.36 1.95
N GLN A 286 1.38 10.07 3.01
CA GLN A 286 1.84 9.17 4.06
C GLN A 286 1.59 7.70 3.69
N ALA A 287 2.66 6.94 3.55
CA ALA A 287 2.63 5.53 3.18
C ALA A 287 3.42 4.64 4.13
N SER A 288 2.87 3.47 4.44
CA SER A 288 3.55 2.37 5.14
C SER A 288 4.54 1.65 4.23
N CYS A 289 5.49 0.91 4.82
CA CYS A 289 6.45 0.11 4.05
C CYS A 289 5.77 -0.91 3.11
N ALA A 290 4.63 -1.47 3.51
CA ALA A 290 3.89 -2.42 2.67
C ALA A 290 3.26 -1.75 1.45
N GLU A 291 2.69 -0.55 1.61
CA GLU A 291 2.14 0.25 0.50
C GLU A 291 3.26 0.68 -0.46
N MET A 292 4.41 1.09 0.08
CA MET A 292 5.58 1.48 -0.71
C MET A 292 6.16 0.29 -1.47
N THR A 293 6.31 -0.84 -0.82
CA THR A 293 6.79 -2.06 -1.47
C THR A 293 5.87 -2.49 -2.63
N SER A 294 4.55 -2.38 -2.45
CA SER A 294 3.59 -2.63 -3.55
C SER A 294 3.77 -1.65 -4.70
N PHE A 295 4.00 -0.36 -4.40
CA PHE A 295 4.30 0.67 -5.39
C PHE A 295 5.56 0.36 -6.21
N TYR A 296 6.68 0.04 -5.54
CA TYR A 296 7.93 -0.32 -6.22
C TYR A 296 7.77 -1.59 -7.06
N ALA A 297 7.26 -2.67 -6.47
CA ALA A 297 7.10 -3.95 -7.15
C ALA A 297 6.18 -3.82 -8.39
N THR A 298 5.06 -3.11 -8.26
CA THR A 298 4.12 -2.88 -9.37
C THR A 298 4.78 -2.14 -10.53
N LEU A 299 5.49 -1.05 -10.26
CA LEU A 299 6.11 -0.24 -11.31
C LEU A 299 7.29 -0.95 -11.98
N LEU A 300 8.09 -1.72 -11.23
CA LEU A 300 9.14 -2.57 -11.80
C LEU A 300 8.56 -3.65 -12.70
N ARG A 301 7.46 -4.29 -12.29
CA ARG A 301 6.74 -5.27 -13.10
C ARG A 301 6.22 -4.67 -14.40
N HIS A 302 5.56 -3.51 -14.34
CA HIS A 302 5.11 -2.79 -15.52
C HIS A 302 6.27 -2.38 -16.44
N ALA A 303 7.44 -2.07 -15.89
CA ALA A 303 8.65 -1.78 -16.66
C ALA A 303 9.24 -3.00 -17.40
N GLY A 304 8.70 -4.20 -17.18
CA GLY A 304 9.11 -5.44 -17.82
C GLY A 304 10.13 -6.26 -17.03
N MET A 305 10.35 -5.94 -15.75
CA MET A 305 11.18 -6.77 -14.88
C MET A 305 10.44 -8.06 -14.54
N SER A 306 10.97 -9.24 -14.92
CA SER A 306 10.34 -10.54 -14.61
C SER A 306 10.08 -10.71 -13.11
N SER A 307 9.00 -11.40 -12.72
CA SER A 307 8.67 -11.75 -11.34
C SER A 307 9.68 -12.70 -10.70
N LYS A 308 10.55 -13.32 -11.51
CA LYS A 308 11.76 -13.99 -11.02
C LYS A 308 12.74 -12.96 -10.44
N ASN A 309 12.83 -11.78 -11.02
CA ASN A 309 13.77 -10.73 -10.60
C ASN A 309 13.17 -9.70 -9.65
N VAL A 310 11.93 -9.85 -9.16
CA VAL A 310 11.35 -8.95 -8.16
C VAL A 310 10.47 -9.72 -7.17
N PHE A 311 10.80 -9.58 -5.89
CA PHE A 311 10.09 -10.19 -4.77
C PHE A 311 9.74 -9.13 -3.74
N VAL A 312 8.58 -9.29 -3.13
CA VAL A 312 8.27 -8.66 -1.87
C VAL A 312 8.64 -9.61 -0.75
N VAL A 313 9.38 -9.08 0.23
CA VAL A 313 9.79 -9.80 1.42
C VAL A 313 9.13 -9.14 2.62
N ALA A 314 8.37 -9.92 3.38
CA ALA A 314 7.84 -9.52 4.66
C ALA A 314 8.77 -10.03 5.78
N GLN A 315 9.04 -9.13 6.72
CA GLN A 315 9.70 -9.38 7.99
C GLN A 315 8.70 -9.09 9.11
N PRO A 316 8.97 -9.46 10.37
CA PRO A 316 8.01 -9.29 11.47
C PRO A 316 7.43 -7.86 11.60
N PHE A 317 8.19 -6.83 11.23
CA PHE A 317 7.77 -5.42 11.34
C PHE A 317 8.02 -4.60 10.07
N HIS A 318 8.38 -5.23 8.95
CA HIS A 318 8.82 -4.50 7.78
C HIS A 318 8.51 -5.21 6.46
N TYR A 319 8.35 -4.44 5.39
CA TYR A 319 8.18 -4.93 4.02
C TYR A 319 9.26 -4.33 3.16
N LEU A 320 9.81 -5.16 2.27
CA LEU A 320 10.96 -4.85 1.45
C LEU A 320 10.68 -5.27 0.01
N THR A 321 11.06 -4.43 -0.94
CA THR A 321 11.15 -4.86 -2.35
C THR A 321 12.56 -5.32 -2.64
N MET A 322 12.76 -6.60 -2.90
CA MET A 322 14.04 -7.14 -3.36
C MET A 322 13.98 -7.37 -4.86
N PHE A 323 14.98 -6.90 -5.61
CA PHE A 323 15.01 -7.09 -7.05
C PHE A 323 16.41 -7.23 -7.63
N LYS A 324 16.48 -7.81 -8.82
CA LYS A 324 17.72 -8.06 -9.57
C LYS A 324 17.76 -7.25 -10.86
N LEU A 325 18.86 -6.52 -11.05
CA LEU A 325 19.26 -5.92 -12.32
C LEU A 325 20.43 -6.76 -12.90
N ASP A 326 20.98 -6.35 -14.04
CA ASP A 326 21.91 -7.17 -14.82
C ASP A 326 23.16 -7.63 -14.04
N ARG A 327 23.73 -6.74 -13.22
CA ARG A 327 25.01 -6.95 -12.49
C ARG A 327 24.85 -7.00 -10.98
N GLY A 328 23.65 -6.78 -10.45
CA GLY A 328 23.47 -6.60 -9.01
C GLY A 328 22.09 -6.94 -8.48
N TYR A 329 22.06 -7.16 -7.16
CA TYR A 329 20.84 -7.30 -6.38
C TYR A 329 20.63 -6.02 -5.58
N TYR A 330 19.37 -5.64 -5.45
CA TYR A 330 18.94 -4.39 -4.86
C TYR A 330 17.80 -4.64 -3.89
N ILE A 331 17.74 -3.79 -2.88
CA ILE A 331 16.68 -3.79 -1.89
C ILE A 331 16.16 -2.37 -1.75
N GLU A 332 14.85 -2.23 -1.79
CA GLU A 332 14.17 -1.02 -1.36
C GLU A 332 13.83 -1.14 0.11
N HIS A 333 14.29 -0.17 0.89
CA HIS A 333 14.08 -0.07 2.34
C HIS A 333 13.74 1.39 2.68
N VAL A 334 12.52 1.63 3.16
CA VAL A 334 12.04 2.95 3.63
C VAL A 334 12.24 4.05 2.57
N ASN A 335 11.68 3.85 1.37
CA ASN A 335 11.72 4.80 0.25
C ASN A 335 13.13 5.03 -0.31
N GLU A 336 14.02 4.04 -0.16
CA GLU A 336 15.38 4.10 -0.66
C GLU A 336 15.82 2.77 -1.24
N ILE A 337 16.22 2.80 -2.51
CA ILE A 337 16.88 1.66 -3.15
C ILE A 337 18.38 1.69 -2.84
N MET A 338 18.88 0.56 -2.35
CA MET A 338 20.30 0.32 -2.10
C MET A 338 20.77 -0.99 -2.74
N PRO A 339 22.03 -1.05 -3.21
CA PRO A 339 22.63 -2.31 -3.63
C PRO A 339 22.78 -3.25 -2.43
N MET A 340 22.62 -4.54 -2.68
CA MET A 340 22.80 -5.58 -1.70
C MET A 340 24.23 -6.13 -1.72
N SER A 341 24.80 -6.41 -0.55
CA SER A 341 26.10 -7.09 -0.44
C SER A 341 26.07 -8.10 0.71
N LYS A 342 26.89 -9.15 0.60
CA LYS A 342 27.05 -10.15 1.67
C LYS A 342 27.78 -9.59 2.89
N THR A 343 28.47 -8.48 2.70
CA THR A 343 29.24 -7.77 3.71
C THR A 343 28.44 -6.63 4.32
N ARG A 344 27.25 -6.29 3.85
CA ARG A 344 26.44 -5.26 4.50
C ARG A 344 25.67 -5.81 5.69
N LEU A 345 25.52 -5.00 6.72
CA LEU A 345 24.72 -5.31 7.89
C LEU A 345 23.24 -4.98 7.62
N TYR A 346 22.37 -5.98 7.77
CA TYR A 346 20.91 -5.82 7.75
C TYR A 346 20.37 -6.05 9.16
N GLU A 347 19.53 -5.14 9.65
CA GLU A 347 18.99 -5.18 11.03
C GLU A 347 18.20 -6.44 11.32
N ASP A 348 17.36 -6.86 10.37
CA ASP A 348 16.53 -8.06 10.44
C ASP A 348 16.84 -8.95 9.24
N THR A 349 17.01 -10.22 9.52
CA THR A 349 17.35 -11.24 8.52
C THR A 349 16.33 -12.37 8.51
N GLU A 350 15.36 -12.36 9.43
CA GLU A 350 14.26 -13.29 9.43
C GLU A 350 13.22 -12.87 8.40
N VAL A 351 12.86 -13.81 7.53
CA VAL A 351 11.81 -13.63 6.53
C VAL A 351 10.58 -14.38 6.98
N THR A 352 9.49 -13.66 7.18
CA THR A 352 8.18 -14.27 7.50
C THR A 352 7.41 -14.60 6.23
N ARG A 353 7.53 -13.81 5.16
CA ARG A 353 6.94 -14.16 3.86
C ARG A 353 7.79 -13.72 2.68
N ILE A 354 7.66 -14.46 1.59
CA ILE A 354 8.17 -14.08 0.28
C ILE A 354 6.99 -14.17 -0.67
N PHE A 355 6.72 -13.12 -1.43
CA PHE A 355 5.70 -13.17 -2.45
C PHE A 355 6.03 -12.35 -3.69
N SER A 356 5.39 -12.73 -4.77
CA SER A 356 5.37 -12.07 -6.07
C SER A 356 3.89 -11.89 -6.47
N PRO A 357 3.57 -11.34 -7.64
CA PRO A 357 2.17 -11.26 -8.06
C PRO A 357 1.45 -12.63 -8.11
N ILE A 358 2.20 -13.73 -8.31
CA ILE A 358 1.62 -15.05 -8.56
C ILE A 358 1.90 -16.01 -7.42
N TYR A 359 3.13 -16.02 -6.94
CA TYR A 359 3.62 -17.03 -6.01
C TYR A 359 3.92 -16.46 -4.63
N TYR A 360 3.67 -17.25 -3.58
CA TYR A 360 4.00 -16.92 -2.19
C TYR A 360 4.63 -18.10 -1.44
N LEU A 361 5.36 -17.79 -0.37
CA LEU A 361 5.83 -18.70 0.68
C LEU A 361 5.68 -17.97 2.01
N ASP A 362 4.96 -18.56 2.96
CA ASP A 362 4.72 -17.96 4.27
C ASP A 362 5.56 -18.58 5.41
N GLU A 363 5.41 -18.01 6.61
CA GLU A 363 6.18 -18.37 7.81
C GLU A 363 5.92 -19.80 8.29
N SER A 364 4.73 -20.34 7.98
CA SER A 364 4.36 -21.73 8.30
C SER A 364 4.97 -22.74 7.34
N GLY A 365 5.51 -22.26 6.21
CA GLY A 365 6.01 -23.08 5.11
C GLY A 365 4.95 -23.44 4.07
N GLN A 366 3.78 -22.80 4.10
CA GLN A 366 2.75 -22.94 3.08
C GLN A 366 3.15 -22.16 1.83
N THR A 367 2.97 -22.78 0.66
CA THR A 367 3.28 -22.17 -0.63
C THR A 367 2.38 -22.68 -1.76
N ASN A 368 2.17 -21.84 -2.77
CA ASN A 368 1.61 -22.24 -4.07
C ASN A 368 2.68 -22.39 -5.17
N MET A 369 3.97 -22.31 -4.81
CA MET A 369 5.08 -22.46 -5.75
C MET A 369 5.22 -23.92 -6.21
N PRO A 370 5.38 -24.16 -7.53
CA PRO A 370 5.92 -25.43 -7.99
C PRO A 370 7.41 -25.53 -7.59
N ILE A 371 7.95 -26.75 -7.57
CA ILE A 371 9.31 -27.06 -7.07
C ILE A 371 10.38 -26.23 -7.79
N GLU A 372 10.18 -25.99 -9.09
CA GLU A 372 11.08 -25.25 -9.95
C GLU A 372 11.16 -23.76 -9.55
N VAL A 373 10.01 -23.16 -9.22
CA VAL A 373 9.94 -21.77 -8.75
C VAL A 373 10.54 -21.66 -7.35
N GLU A 374 10.27 -22.62 -6.46
CA GLU A 374 10.91 -22.67 -5.14
C GLU A 374 12.43 -22.76 -5.25
N ASN A 375 12.95 -23.62 -6.14
CA ASN A 375 14.39 -23.74 -6.37
C ASN A 375 15.00 -22.43 -6.88
N TYR A 376 14.27 -21.72 -7.76
CA TYR A 376 14.66 -20.40 -8.20
C TYR A 376 14.73 -19.41 -7.03
N VAL A 377 13.69 -19.34 -6.19
CA VAL A 377 13.65 -18.47 -5.01
C VAL A 377 14.80 -18.81 -4.05
N LYS A 378 14.98 -20.08 -3.71
CA LYS A 378 16.12 -20.53 -2.87
C LYS A 378 17.46 -20.10 -3.46
N LYS A 379 17.65 -20.26 -4.78
CA LYS A 379 18.87 -19.83 -5.47
C LYS A 379 19.04 -18.32 -5.39
N TYR A 380 17.99 -17.56 -5.67
CA TYR A 380 17.98 -16.10 -5.57
C TYR A 380 18.48 -15.66 -4.21
N PHE A 381 17.87 -16.12 -3.11
CA PHE A 381 18.24 -15.71 -1.76
C PHE A 381 19.64 -16.19 -1.32
N ARG A 382 20.07 -17.39 -1.73
CA ARG A 382 21.44 -17.88 -1.47
C ARG A 382 22.51 -17.04 -2.18
N GLU A 383 22.23 -16.60 -3.41
CA GLU A 383 23.16 -15.83 -4.23
C GLU A 383 23.14 -14.34 -3.89
N SER A 384 21.96 -13.76 -3.70
CA SER A 384 21.74 -12.33 -3.53
C SER A 384 22.24 -11.84 -2.18
N VAL A 385 21.79 -12.45 -1.07
CA VAL A 385 22.18 -12.16 0.30
C VAL A 385 21.90 -13.39 1.17
N PRO A 386 22.90 -14.27 1.40
CA PRO A 386 22.73 -15.54 2.12
C PRO A 386 22.40 -15.36 3.62
N ILE A 387 22.33 -14.11 4.08
CA ILE A 387 22.05 -13.76 5.47
C ILE A 387 20.54 -13.87 5.76
N PHE A 388 19.67 -13.68 4.76
CA PHE A 388 18.22 -13.83 4.98
C PHE A 388 17.83 -15.29 5.17
N SER A 389 17.24 -15.59 6.32
CA SER A 389 16.68 -16.90 6.63
C SER A 389 15.26 -16.99 6.08
N ILE A 390 15.11 -17.70 4.96
CA ILE A 390 13.80 -17.93 4.32
C ILE A 390 13.04 -19.09 4.99
N PRO A 391 11.70 -19.07 5.02
CA PRO A 391 10.90 -20.18 5.54
C PRO A 391 11.19 -21.50 4.81
N LYS A 392 11.08 -22.62 5.55
CA LYS A 392 11.16 -23.95 4.93
C LYS A 392 9.79 -24.32 4.40
N VAL A 393 9.73 -24.82 3.17
CA VAL A 393 8.48 -25.35 2.61
C VAL A 393 8.07 -26.62 3.38
N THR A 394 6.87 -26.60 3.94
CA THR A 394 6.27 -27.71 4.68
C THR A 394 5.01 -28.23 3.99
N ASN A 395 4.27 -27.35 3.30
CA ASN A 395 3.01 -27.69 2.65
C ASN A 395 2.83 -26.94 1.32
N ARG A 396 2.30 -27.64 0.31
CA ARG A 396 1.98 -27.06 -1.00
C ARG A 396 0.48 -27.09 -1.23
N THR A 397 -0.12 -25.91 -1.37
CA THR A 397 -1.56 -25.73 -1.56
C THR A 397 -1.82 -24.92 -2.81
N ASN A 398 -2.83 -25.29 -3.60
CA ASN A 398 -3.21 -24.56 -4.81
C ASN A 398 -2.01 -24.28 -5.75
N VAL A 399 -1.14 -25.28 -5.92
CA VAL A 399 0.10 -25.14 -6.68
C VAL A 399 -0.21 -24.68 -8.11
N LEU A 400 0.40 -23.56 -8.48
CA LEU A 400 0.22 -22.99 -9.80
C LEU A 400 1.32 -23.47 -10.76
N PRO A 401 1.00 -23.69 -12.05
CA PRO A 401 2.00 -24.02 -13.06
C PRO A 401 3.17 -23.03 -13.12
N ILE A 402 4.28 -23.50 -13.67
CA ILE A 402 5.41 -22.66 -14.04
C ILE A 402 4.98 -21.75 -15.20
N ASP A 403 5.61 -20.58 -15.32
CA ASP A 403 5.43 -19.64 -16.44
C ASP A 403 4.00 -19.08 -16.59
N LEU A 404 3.21 -19.04 -15.51
CA LEU A 404 2.01 -18.20 -15.43
C LEU A 404 2.32 -16.71 -15.33
N GLU A 405 3.56 -16.30 -15.59
CA GLU A 405 3.95 -14.92 -15.55
C GLU A 405 3.62 -14.23 -16.88
N SER A 406 2.80 -13.19 -16.81
CA SER A 406 2.56 -12.34 -17.97
C SER A 406 3.85 -11.62 -18.39
N LYS A 407 4.13 -11.65 -19.70
CA LYS A 407 5.18 -10.83 -20.34
C LYS A 407 4.69 -9.42 -20.69
N ILE A 408 3.45 -9.07 -20.36
CA ILE A 408 2.85 -7.76 -20.69
C ILE A 408 3.54 -6.68 -19.85
N SER A 409 4.03 -5.63 -20.51
CA SER A 409 4.77 -4.51 -19.91
C SER A 409 4.71 -3.27 -20.83
N ILE A 410 5.29 -2.16 -20.39
CA ILE A 410 5.45 -0.97 -21.25
C ILE A 410 6.28 -1.25 -22.51
N LYS A 411 7.12 -2.30 -22.51
CA LYS A 411 8.00 -2.62 -23.65
C LYS A 411 7.25 -3.23 -24.84
N ASN A 412 6.04 -3.74 -24.61
CA ASN A 412 5.24 -4.42 -25.64
C ASN A 412 3.78 -3.97 -25.68
N CYS A 413 3.51 -2.76 -25.16
CA CYS A 413 2.24 -2.07 -25.26
C CYS A 413 2.50 -0.66 -25.79
N ALA A 414 1.63 -0.15 -26.67
CA ALA A 414 1.82 1.15 -27.30
C ALA A 414 1.52 2.32 -26.35
N ASN A 415 0.65 2.11 -25.36
CA ASN A 415 0.19 3.15 -24.44
C ASN A 415 -0.34 2.56 -23.10
N PRO A 416 -0.60 3.39 -22.08
CA PRO A 416 -1.10 2.93 -20.78
C PRO A 416 -2.43 2.17 -20.84
N ILE A 417 -3.29 2.54 -21.79
CA ILE A 417 -4.63 1.96 -21.92
C ILE A 417 -4.52 0.52 -22.40
N GLU A 418 -3.68 0.25 -23.40
CA GLU A 418 -3.41 -1.09 -23.89
C GLU A 418 -2.80 -1.97 -22.78
N LEU A 419 -1.82 -1.43 -22.03
CA LEU A 419 -1.19 -2.12 -20.91
C LEU A 419 -2.23 -2.53 -19.85
N HIS A 420 -3.05 -1.60 -19.39
CA HIS A 420 -4.14 -1.85 -18.45
C HIS A 420 -5.11 -2.92 -18.97
N LYS A 421 -5.64 -2.76 -20.19
CA LYS A 421 -6.64 -3.69 -20.77
C LYS A 421 -6.06 -5.10 -20.90
N ARG A 422 -4.84 -5.25 -21.40
CA ARG A 422 -4.19 -6.56 -21.58
C ARG A 422 -3.89 -7.25 -20.25
N ILE A 423 -3.44 -6.51 -19.23
CA ILE A 423 -3.22 -7.06 -17.89
C ILE A 423 -4.53 -7.49 -17.24
N LYS A 424 -5.57 -6.66 -17.28
CA LYS A 424 -6.88 -7.00 -16.71
C LYS A 424 -7.45 -8.26 -17.33
N LYS A 425 -7.45 -8.33 -18.66
CA LYS A 425 -7.85 -9.53 -19.43
C LYS A 425 -7.04 -10.76 -19.04
N TYR A 426 -5.72 -10.61 -18.91
CA TYR A 426 -4.84 -11.70 -18.48
C TYR A 426 -5.24 -12.25 -17.12
N VAL A 427 -5.42 -11.37 -16.12
CA VAL A 427 -5.80 -11.78 -14.76
C VAL A 427 -7.17 -12.46 -14.76
N TYR A 428 -8.15 -11.95 -15.50
CA TYR A 428 -9.48 -12.55 -15.55
C TYR A 428 -9.45 -13.92 -16.21
N MET A 429 -8.74 -14.06 -17.34
CA MET A 429 -8.54 -15.35 -18.01
C MET A 429 -7.83 -16.36 -17.10
N MET A 430 -6.82 -15.93 -16.34
CA MET A 430 -6.16 -16.79 -15.36
C MET A 430 -7.07 -17.15 -14.19
N SER A 431 -7.93 -16.25 -13.72
CA SER A 431 -8.92 -16.55 -12.67
C SER A 431 -9.94 -17.59 -13.11
N MET A 432 -10.35 -17.55 -14.39
CA MET A 432 -11.23 -18.55 -14.99
C MET A 432 -10.54 -19.92 -15.09
N LYS A 433 -9.27 -19.93 -15.53
CA LYS A 433 -8.49 -21.17 -15.70
C LYS A 433 -8.06 -21.80 -14.38
N TYR A 434 -7.76 -20.96 -13.38
CA TYR A 434 -7.31 -21.36 -12.05
C TYR A 434 -8.19 -20.69 -10.99
N PRO A 435 -9.42 -21.22 -10.78
CA PRO A 435 -10.32 -20.71 -9.74
C PRO A 435 -9.69 -20.86 -8.35
N ASP A 436 -10.09 -20.01 -7.41
CA ASP A 436 -9.55 -19.91 -6.03
C ASP A 436 -8.04 -19.61 -5.90
N SER A 437 -7.36 -19.33 -7.01
CA SER A 437 -5.97 -18.88 -7.03
C SER A 437 -5.82 -17.40 -6.70
N THR A 438 -4.56 -16.94 -6.58
CA THR A 438 -4.19 -15.52 -6.43
C THR A 438 -4.87 -14.61 -7.47
N PHE A 439 -5.13 -15.10 -8.68
CA PHE A 439 -5.87 -14.36 -9.72
C PHE A 439 -7.34 -14.13 -9.36
N THR A 440 -8.00 -15.10 -8.73
CA THR A 440 -9.38 -14.95 -8.25
C THR A 440 -9.45 -13.94 -7.11
N TRP A 441 -8.57 -14.09 -6.12
CA TRP A 441 -8.44 -13.14 -5.00
C TRP A 441 -8.11 -11.72 -5.49
N ALA A 442 -7.32 -11.58 -6.56
CA ALA A 442 -6.98 -10.29 -7.14
C ALA A 442 -8.20 -9.55 -7.71
N LYS A 443 -9.18 -10.24 -8.32
CA LYS A 443 -10.43 -9.59 -8.78
C LYS A 443 -11.17 -8.91 -7.63
N TYR A 444 -11.23 -9.59 -6.48
CA TYR A 444 -11.86 -9.08 -5.26
C TYR A 444 -11.08 -7.96 -4.60
N SER A 445 -9.75 -8.07 -4.55
CA SER A 445 -8.88 -6.99 -4.04
C SER A 445 -8.90 -5.76 -4.94
N TYR A 446 -9.06 -5.96 -6.26
CA TYR A 446 -9.26 -4.91 -7.26
C TYR A 446 -10.66 -4.26 -7.19
N GLN A 447 -11.61 -4.91 -6.52
CA GLN A 447 -12.98 -4.44 -6.33
C GLN A 447 -13.80 -4.29 -7.63
N THR A 448 -13.60 -5.19 -8.60
CA THR A 448 -14.38 -5.20 -9.84
C THR A 448 -15.76 -5.83 -9.68
N LEU A 449 -16.72 -5.36 -10.46
CA LEU A 449 -18.05 -5.96 -10.63
C LEU A 449 -18.04 -7.20 -11.56
N PHE A 450 -16.90 -7.51 -12.20
CA PHE A 450 -16.67 -8.73 -12.97
C PHE A 450 -16.30 -9.94 -12.09
N VAL A 451 -17.14 -10.24 -11.10
CA VAL A 451 -16.96 -11.34 -10.12
C VAL A 451 -18.23 -12.17 -10.00
N CYS A 452 -18.12 -13.42 -9.52
CA CYS A 452 -19.32 -14.23 -9.27
C CYS A 452 -20.10 -13.75 -8.05
N GLN A 453 -19.41 -13.21 -7.05
CA GLN A 453 -20.02 -12.90 -5.76
C GLN A 453 -19.84 -11.42 -5.40
N PRO A 454 -20.51 -10.48 -6.08
CA PRO A 454 -20.40 -9.05 -5.79
C PRO A 454 -20.93 -8.67 -4.40
N GLU A 455 -21.72 -9.52 -3.74
CA GLU A 455 -22.17 -9.35 -2.34
C GLU A 455 -21.02 -9.13 -1.34
N VAL A 456 -19.81 -9.58 -1.67
CA VAL A 456 -18.59 -9.36 -0.87
C VAL A 456 -18.38 -7.89 -0.49
N TYR A 457 -18.76 -6.95 -1.37
CA TYR A 457 -18.53 -5.52 -1.16
C TYR A 457 -19.49 -4.96 -0.12
N LEU A 458 -20.74 -5.44 -0.10
CA LEU A 458 -21.70 -5.09 0.94
C LEU A 458 -21.34 -5.76 2.27
N ILE A 459 -20.98 -7.05 2.24
CA ILE A 459 -20.54 -7.80 3.43
C ILE A 459 -19.37 -7.10 4.12
N TRP A 460 -18.34 -6.69 3.36
CA TRP A 460 -17.22 -5.95 3.94
C TRP A 460 -17.66 -4.59 4.48
N SER A 461 -18.45 -3.84 3.72
CA SER A 461 -18.95 -2.53 4.13
C SER A 461 -19.72 -2.58 5.46
N LEU A 462 -20.53 -3.62 5.69
CA LEU A 462 -21.26 -3.87 6.94
C LEU A 462 -20.31 -4.29 8.10
N LYS A 463 -19.27 -5.07 7.80
CA LYS A 463 -18.29 -5.55 8.80
C LYS A 463 -17.22 -4.53 9.17
N SER A 464 -17.02 -3.50 8.35
CA SER A 464 -16.01 -2.48 8.61
C SER A 464 -16.33 -1.73 9.90
N GLN A 465 -15.39 -1.75 10.84
CA GLN A 465 -15.50 -0.99 12.10
C GLN A 465 -15.65 0.51 11.84
N TYR A 466 -15.07 1.01 10.75
CA TYR A 466 -15.17 2.42 10.38
C TYR A 466 -16.62 2.77 9.99
N SER A 467 -17.25 1.95 9.13
CA SER A 467 -18.67 2.09 8.78
C SER A 467 -19.59 1.99 10.01
N GLN A 468 -19.34 1.00 10.89
CA GLN A 468 -20.14 0.79 12.11
C GLN A 468 -20.05 1.95 13.11
N ARG A 469 -18.86 2.58 13.23
CA ARG A 469 -18.71 3.77 14.08
C ARG A 469 -19.35 4.98 13.43
N PHE A 470 -19.20 5.12 12.13
CA PHE A 470 -19.74 6.24 11.36
C PHE A 470 -21.28 6.23 11.34
N SER A 471 -21.92 5.06 11.20
CA SER A 471 -23.38 4.93 11.13
C SER A 471 -24.10 5.45 12.37
N LYS A 472 -23.44 5.42 13.55
CA LYS A 472 -23.98 5.92 14.83
C LYS A 472 -24.31 7.42 14.83
N LYS A 473 -23.83 8.16 13.82
CA LYS A 473 -24.14 9.59 13.63
C LYS A 473 -25.55 9.82 13.08
N PHE A 474 -26.19 8.78 12.55
CA PHE A 474 -27.47 8.89 11.86
C PHE A 474 -28.55 8.12 12.61
N THR A 475 -29.74 8.70 12.68
CA THR A 475 -30.95 8.09 13.23
C THR A 475 -32.04 7.91 12.18
N CYS A 476 -31.93 8.56 11.02
CA CYS A 476 -32.89 8.45 9.92
C CYS A 476 -32.23 8.62 8.53
N LEU A 477 -32.93 8.15 7.48
CA LEU A 477 -32.47 8.25 6.08
C LEU A 477 -32.19 9.68 5.61
N ASN A 478 -33.01 10.65 6.05
CA ASN A 478 -32.84 12.03 5.62
C ASN A 478 -31.47 12.59 6.03
N GLN A 479 -30.97 12.25 7.23
CA GLN A 479 -29.64 12.68 7.66
C GLN A 479 -28.52 12.06 6.82
N ILE A 480 -28.70 10.80 6.36
CA ILE A 480 -27.76 10.14 5.45
C ILE A 480 -27.73 10.90 4.11
N PHE A 481 -28.90 11.22 3.55
CA PHE A 481 -28.98 11.93 2.27
C PHE A 481 -28.45 13.36 2.36
N GLU A 482 -28.70 14.07 3.45
CA GLU A 482 -28.11 15.39 3.66
C GLU A 482 -26.58 15.30 3.73
N TRP A 483 -26.03 14.33 4.46
CA TRP A 483 -24.58 14.12 4.49
C TRP A 483 -24.01 13.81 3.10
N ILE A 484 -24.67 12.97 2.30
CA ILE A 484 -24.25 12.69 0.91
C ILE A 484 -24.20 13.98 0.09
N LYS A 485 -25.21 14.86 0.20
CA LYS A 485 -25.27 16.11 -0.57
C LYS A 485 -24.19 17.10 -0.16
N THR A 486 -23.89 17.19 1.14
CA THR A 486 -22.99 18.21 1.67
C THR A 486 -21.53 17.79 1.69
N GLU A 487 -21.25 16.49 1.84
CA GLU A 487 -19.91 15.99 2.10
C GLU A 487 -19.33 15.15 0.96
N LEU A 488 -20.15 14.55 0.08
CA LEU A 488 -19.64 13.66 -0.98
C LEU A 488 -19.49 14.34 -2.34
N GLU A 489 -18.28 14.29 -2.88
CA GLU A 489 -18.04 14.56 -4.30
C GLU A 489 -18.61 13.41 -5.16
N MET A 490 -19.29 13.74 -6.26
CA MET A 490 -19.88 12.78 -7.22
C MET A 490 -18.80 12.18 -8.13
N LYS A 491 -17.83 11.49 -7.53
CA LYS A 491 -16.68 10.92 -8.20
C LYS A 491 -16.14 9.74 -7.41
N SER A 492 -15.64 8.72 -8.09
CA SER A 492 -14.97 7.58 -7.44
C SER A 492 -13.46 7.84 -7.28
N ILE A 493 -12.82 7.14 -6.35
CA ILE A 493 -11.35 7.06 -6.30
C ILE A 493 -10.81 6.19 -7.43
N PHE A 494 -11.62 5.26 -7.94
CA PHE A 494 -11.28 4.41 -9.08
C PHE A 494 -11.64 5.12 -10.38
N GLU A 495 -10.77 5.00 -11.38
CA GLU A 495 -11.06 5.52 -12.70
C GLU A 495 -11.86 4.55 -13.55
N GLU A 496 -11.75 3.26 -13.23
CA GLU A 496 -12.39 2.20 -13.97
C GLU A 496 -13.86 2.04 -13.51
N ASN A 497 -14.79 2.22 -14.43
CA ASN A 497 -16.23 2.25 -14.14
C ASN A 497 -16.78 0.92 -13.64
N GLU A 498 -16.11 -0.21 -13.89
CA GLU A 498 -16.46 -1.52 -13.36
C GLU A 498 -16.07 -1.72 -11.88
N ARG A 499 -15.37 -0.78 -11.25
CA ARG A 499 -14.92 -0.93 -9.86
C ARG A 499 -15.81 -0.18 -8.89
N ILE A 500 -16.03 -0.75 -7.71
CA ILE A 500 -16.92 -0.17 -6.69
C ILE A 500 -16.18 0.11 -5.38
N MET A 501 -16.38 1.30 -4.83
CA MET A 501 -15.88 1.67 -3.51
C MET A 501 -16.76 1.08 -2.41
N THR A 502 -16.14 0.55 -1.36
CA THR A 502 -16.87 0.13 -0.15
C THR A 502 -17.28 1.33 0.69
N ALA A 503 -18.27 1.17 1.56
CA ALA A 503 -18.80 2.28 2.35
C ALA A 503 -17.72 2.97 3.20
N ASP A 504 -16.75 2.22 3.73
CA ASP A 504 -15.65 2.79 4.50
C ASP A 504 -14.68 3.63 3.65
N GLN A 505 -14.47 3.27 2.38
CA GLN A 505 -13.73 4.08 1.43
C GLN A 505 -14.50 5.36 1.08
N VAL A 506 -15.82 5.28 0.88
CA VAL A 506 -16.69 6.45 0.62
C VAL A 506 -16.61 7.44 1.79
N ILE A 507 -16.71 6.95 3.04
CA ILE A 507 -16.61 7.80 4.23
C ILE A 507 -15.23 8.47 4.31
N ARG A 508 -14.17 7.69 4.09
CA ARG A 508 -12.79 8.16 4.30
C ARG A 508 -12.35 9.18 3.26
N HIS A 509 -12.70 8.94 1.99
CA HIS A 509 -12.28 9.79 0.87
C HIS A 509 -13.31 10.87 0.53
N LYS A 510 -14.50 10.83 1.13
CA LYS A 510 -15.61 11.76 0.84
C LYS A 510 -15.95 11.82 -0.65
N LYS A 511 -15.90 10.65 -1.29
CA LYS A 511 -16.04 10.45 -2.74
C LYS A 511 -16.93 9.24 -2.96
N GLY A 512 -17.84 9.34 -3.91
CA GLY A 512 -18.60 8.20 -4.42
C GLY A 512 -19.43 8.58 -5.63
N ASN A 513 -19.27 7.83 -6.73
CA ASN A 513 -20.16 7.91 -7.88
C ASN A 513 -21.53 7.25 -7.57
N ILE A 514 -22.41 7.15 -8.56
CA ILE A 514 -23.78 6.63 -8.40
C ILE A 514 -23.81 5.24 -7.75
N LYS A 515 -22.98 4.29 -8.20
CA LYS A 515 -22.92 2.93 -7.64
C LYS A 515 -22.27 2.86 -6.26
N ASP A 516 -21.24 3.67 -6.03
CA ASP A 516 -20.58 3.77 -4.71
C ASP A 516 -21.57 4.32 -3.66
N ARG A 517 -22.37 5.33 -4.04
CA ARG A 517 -23.45 5.89 -3.21
C ARG A 517 -24.54 4.87 -2.92
N ALA A 518 -24.95 4.08 -3.91
CA ALA A 518 -25.93 3.02 -3.72
C ALA A 518 -25.49 2.03 -2.63
N LEU A 519 -24.23 1.57 -2.71
CA LEU A 519 -23.65 0.66 -1.72
C LEU A 519 -23.53 1.33 -0.34
N PHE A 520 -23.12 2.60 -0.29
CA PHE A 520 -23.04 3.38 0.94
C PHE A 520 -24.41 3.54 1.60
N ILE A 521 -25.45 3.92 0.86
CA ILE A 521 -26.82 4.08 1.38
C ILE A 521 -27.32 2.75 1.93
N ALA A 522 -27.19 1.65 1.18
CA ALA A 522 -27.58 0.33 1.64
C ALA A 522 -26.88 -0.04 2.96
N THR A 523 -25.56 0.14 3.00
CA THR A 523 -24.74 -0.17 4.18
C THR A 523 -25.14 0.64 5.41
N ILE A 524 -25.14 1.98 5.30
CA ILE A 524 -25.36 2.83 6.47
C ILE A 524 -26.79 2.71 6.97
N SER A 525 -27.77 2.60 6.06
CA SER A 525 -29.18 2.42 6.43
C SER A 525 -29.42 1.13 7.22
N THR A 526 -28.72 0.05 6.86
CA THR A 526 -28.75 -1.21 7.64
C THR A 526 -28.06 -1.03 9.00
N LEU A 527 -26.88 -0.38 9.04
CA LEU A 527 -26.10 -0.23 10.27
C LEU A 527 -26.71 0.76 11.29
N CYS A 528 -27.56 1.70 10.86
CA CYS A 528 -28.29 2.61 11.74
C CYS A 528 -29.76 2.19 11.96
N SER A 529 -30.12 0.95 11.59
CA SER A 529 -31.47 0.39 11.76
C SER A 529 -32.59 1.16 11.04
N CYS A 530 -32.26 1.97 10.03
CA CYS A 530 -33.25 2.58 9.13
C CYS A 530 -33.87 1.58 8.14
N SER A 531 -33.22 0.42 8.01
CA SER A 531 -33.61 -0.70 7.16
C SER A 531 -33.23 -2.00 7.85
N ILE A 532 -34.14 -2.98 7.85
CA ILE A 532 -33.85 -4.32 8.40
C ILE A 532 -32.90 -5.07 7.45
N TYR A 533 -33.11 -4.86 6.15
CA TYR A 533 -32.35 -5.48 5.09
C TYR A 533 -32.10 -4.48 3.97
N SER A 534 -30.98 -4.60 3.28
CA SER A 534 -30.67 -3.75 2.14
C SER A 534 -29.98 -4.52 1.02
N GLY A 535 -30.12 -3.99 -0.18
CA GLY A 535 -29.42 -4.45 -1.37
C GLY A 535 -29.11 -3.28 -2.29
N ILE A 536 -28.38 -3.58 -3.35
CA ILE A 536 -28.00 -2.66 -4.42
C ILE A 536 -28.42 -3.26 -5.75
N VAL A 537 -28.88 -2.39 -6.65
CA VAL A 537 -29.17 -2.74 -8.04
C VAL A 537 -28.44 -1.75 -8.94
N ILE A 538 -27.62 -2.24 -9.86
CA ILE A 538 -26.91 -1.48 -10.89
C ILE A 538 -27.56 -1.80 -12.23
N THR A 539 -28.00 -0.76 -12.94
CA THR A 539 -28.64 -0.88 -14.25
C THR A 539 -27.86 -0.14 -15.32
N SER A 540 -28.29 -0.28 -16.57
CA SER A 540 -27.77 0.47 -17.70
C SER A 540 -28.07 1.98 -17.66
N GLU A 541 -28.87 2.45 -16.69
CA GLU A 541 -29.25 3.87 -16.57
C GLU A 541 -28.82 4.49 -15.24
N SER A 542 -28.85 3.75 -14.13
CA SER A 542 -28.50 4.28 -12.80
C SER A 542 -28.12 3.17 -11.82
N SER A 543 -27.89 3.51 -10.55
CA SER A 543 -27.77 2.55 -9.46
C SER A 543 -28.69 2.92 -8.29
N TYR A 544 -29.27 1.90 -7.69
CA TYR A 544 -30.33 2.03 -6.70
C TYR A 544 -29.94 1.36 -5.40
N ALA A 545 -30.24 2.03 -4.29
CA ALA A 545 -30.26 1.42 -2.97
C ALA A 545 -31.66 0.88 -2.71
N VAL A 546 -31.75 -0.40 -2.38
CA VAL A 546 -33.00 -1.10 -2.13
C VAL A 546 -33.10 -1.39 -0.64
N LEU A 547 -34.08 -0.79 0.01
CA LEU A 547 -34.26 -0.85 1.45
C LEU A 547 -35.57 -1.56 1.78
N TYR A 548 -35.53 -2.40 2.81
CA TYR A 548 -36.68 -3.12 3.34
C TYR A 548 -36.90 -2.67 4.78
N ASP A 549 -38.06 -2.07 5.05
CA ASP A 549 -38.54 -1.86 6.41
C ASP A 549 -39.29 -3.11 6.93
N GLU A 550 -40.08 -2.96 8.00
CA GLU A 550 -40.85 -4.04 8.59
C GLU A 550 -41.60 -4.86 7.53
N ILE A 551 -41.72 -6.16 7.82
CA ILE A 551 -42.13 -7.28 6.96
C ILE A 551 -43.03 -6.83 5.80
N GLU A 552 -42.42 -6.44 4.68
CA GLU A 552 -42.95 -6.30 3.30
C GLU A 552 -42.82 -4.94 2.59
N LYS A 553 -42.57 -3.80 3.25
CA LYS A 553 -42.52 -2.53 2.49
C LYS A 553 -41.11 -2.23 1.94
N LEU A 554 -41.05 -2.36 0.61
CA LEU A 554 -39.89 -2.10 -0.23
C LEU A 554 -39.79 -0.60 -0.53
N ARG A 555 -38.61 -0.02 -0.33
CA ARG A 555 -38.27 1.36 -0.72
C ARG A 555 -37.05 1.36 -1.63
N ILE A 556 -37.19 1.91 -2.83
CA ILE A 556 -36.12 1.97 -3.84
C ILE A 556 -35.69 3.42 -3.96
N TYR A 557 -34.41 3.69 -3.70
CA TYR A 557 -33.84 5.03 -3.85
C TYR A 557 -32.89 5.07 -5.04
N ASP A 558 -33.13 5.99 -5.96
CA ASP A 558 -32.16 6.36 -6.99
C ASP A 558 -30.98 7.06 -6.32
N SER A 559 -29.77 6.52 -6.49
CA SER A 559 -28.57 7.00 -5.79
C SER A 559 -27.94 8.23 -6.42
N GLU A 560 -28.36 8.58 -7.64
CA GLU A 560 -27.98 9.83 -8.29
C GLU A 560 -28.74 10.99 -7.65
N ASN A 561 -30.06 10.89 -7.66
CA ASN A 561 -30.97 11.98 -7.26
C ASN A 561 -31.41 11.91 -5.78
N LEU A 562 -31.11 10.81 -5.09
CA LEU A 562 -31.50 10.50 -3.70
C LEU A 562 -33.02 10.54 -3.48
N LYS A 563 -33.79 10.16 -4.52
CA LYS A 563 -35.27 10.17 -4.51
C LYS A 563 -35.82 8.75 -4.46
N LEU A 564 -36.92 8.60 -3.73
CA LEU A 564 -37.73 7.37 -3.77
C LEU A 564 -38.33 7.21 -5.16
N VAL A 565 -38.17 6.04 -5.76
CA VAL A 565 -38.75 5.66 -7.04
C VAL A 565 -39.67 4.47 -6.88
N SER A 566 -40.72 4.39 -7.70
CA SER A 566 -41.64 3.25 -7.69
C SER A 566 -41.09 2.03 -8.41
N LYS A 567 -40.16 2.23 -9.36
CA LYS A 567 -39.52 1.18 -10.14
C LYS A 567 -38.11 1.58 -10.58
N ILE A 568 -37.26 0.59 -10.81
CA ILE A 568 -35.95 0.77 -11.44
C ILE A 568 -36.12 1.08 -12.93
N LYS A 569 -35.14 1.80 -13.51
CA LYS A 569 -35.04 2.05 -14.95
C LYS A 569 -33.77 1.40 -15.51
N GLY A 570 -33.76 1.15 -16.81
CA GLY A 570 -32.69 0.41 -17.49
C GLY A 570 -32.69 -1.09 -17.23
N ASN A 571 -31.81 -1.80 -17.94
CA ASN A 571 -31.60 -3.23 -17.77
C ASN A 571 -30.72 -3.48 -16.54
N ILE A 572 -31.09 -4.43 -15.66
CA ILE A 572 -30.23 -4.80 -14.53
C ILE A 572 -28.98 -5.50 -15.06
N VAL A 573 -27.83 -4.97 -14.66
CA VAL A 573 -26.50 -5.49 -14.96
C VAL A 573 -26.03 -6.36 -13.81
N VAL A 574 -26.06 -5.81 -12.60
CA VAL A 574 -25.67 -6.50 -11.36
C VAL A 574 -26.62 -6.09 -10.25
N ALA A 575 -27.01 -7.03 -9.39
CA ALA A 575 -27.77 -6.75 -8.18
C ALA A 575 -27.33 -7.68 -7.06
N PHE A 576 -27.22 -7.20 -5.83
CA PHE A 576 -26.81 -8.03 -4.71
C PHE A 576 -27.27 -7.46 -3.37
N ASP A 577 -27.39 -8.37 -2.40
CA ASP A 577 -27.57 -8.09 -0.98
C ASP A 577 -26.42 -8.76 -0.19
N ASP A 578 -26.57 -9.00 1.11
CA ASP A 578 -25.52 -9.61 1.94
C ASP A 578 -25.45 -11.16 1.87
N LYS A 579 -26.31 -11.78 1.06
CA LYS A 579 -26.54 -13.24 0.96
C LYS A 579 -26.65 -13.79 -0.46
N ASN A 580 -27.20 -13.01 -1.39
CA ASN A 580 -27.52 -13.40 -2.75
C ASN A 580 -27.10 -12.30 -3.72
N SER A 581 -26.80 -12.72 -4.94
CA SER A 581 -26.49 -11.83 -6.04
C SER A 581 -27.12 -12.30 -7.34
N TYR A 582 -27.14 -11.39 -8.30
CA TYR A 582 -27.49 -11.58 -9.69
C TYR A 582 -26.49 -10.78 -10.52
N SER A 583 -26.03 -11.39 -11.60
CA SER A 583 -25.20 -10.73 -12.61
C SER A 583 -25.60 -11.25 -13.98
N ILE A 584 -25.68 -10.34 -14.97
CA ILE A 584 -25.94 -10.71 -16.37
C ILE A 584 -24.88 -11.66 -16.95
N PHE A 585 -23.75 -11.80 -16.27
CA PHE A 585 -22.68 -12.70 -16.69
C PHE A 585 -22.86 -14.13 -16.18
N GLN A 586 -23.69 -14.38 -15.16
CA GLN A 586 -23.69 -15.70 -14.49
C GLN A 586 -25.05 -16.29 -14.23
N SER A 587 -26.07 -15.45 -14.16
CA SER A 587 -27.41 -15.90 -13.79
C SER A 587 -28.35 -15.67 -14.95
N SER A 588 -29.22 -16.65 -15.20
CA SER A 588 -30.41 -16.39 -16.01
C SER A 588 -31.36 -15.47 -15.25
N LYS A 589 -32.25 -14.75 -15.95
CA LYS A 589 -33.27 -13.90 -15.30
C LYS A 589 -34.16 -14.69 -14.32
N ASP A 590 -34.32 -15.99 -14.57
CA ASP A 590 -35.12 -16.88 -13.72
C ASP A 590 -34.44 -17.22 -12.39
N GLU A 591 -33.12 -17.06 -12.30
CA GLU A 591 -32.31 -17.27 -11.09
C GLU A 591 -32.18 -16.01 -10.24
N ALA A 592 -32.78 -14.88 -10.67
CA ALA A 592 -32.78 -13.65 -9.91
C ALA A 592 -33.30 -13.85 -8.47
N PRO A 593 -32.67 -13.23 -7.45
CA PRO A 593 -33.14 -13.28 -6.07
C PRO A 593 -34.63 -12.91 -5.95
N ARG A 594 -35.35 -13.56 -5.03
CA ARG A 594 -36.80 -13.33 -4.84
C ARG A 594 -37.15 -11.86 -4.64
N TRP A 595 -36.28 -11.13 -3.94
CA TRP A 595 -36.43 -9.71 -3.66
C TRP A 595 -36.32 -8.87 -4.94
N LEU A 596 -35.40 -9.22 -5.85
CA LEU A 596 -35.19 -8.56 -7.13
C LEU A 596 -36.39 -8.76 -8.07
N LYS A 597 -37.00 -9.94 -8.04
CA LYS A 597 -38.23 -10.25 -8.81
C LYS A 597 -39.42 -9.37 -8.41
N LYS A 598 -39.45 -8.81 -7.19
CA LYS A 598 -40.49 -7.85 -6.75
C LYS A 598 -40.29 -6.44 -7.29
N ILE A 599 -39.09 -6.12 -7.79
CA ILE A 599 -38.72 -4.79 -8.30
C ILE A 599 -38.91 -4.69 -9.82
N TYR A 600 -38.88 -5.84 -10.48
CA TYR A 600 -38.99 -5.98 -11.94
C TYR A 600 -40.43 -6.01 -12.48
N LYS A 601 -41.40 -6.41 -11.64
CA LYS A 601 -42.83 -6.38 -11.96
C LYS A 601 -43.36 -4.98 -11.75
#